data_AF-A0A3B0Q388-F1
#
_entry.id   AF-A0A3B0Q388-F1
#
_cell.length_a   1.000
_cell.length_b   1.000
_cell.length_c   1.000
_cell.angle_alpha   90.00
_cell.angle_beta   90.00
_cell.angle_gamma   90.00
#
_symmetry.space_group_name_H-M   'P 1'
#
loop_
_entity.id
_entity.type
_entity.pdbx_description
1 polymer ?
#
loop_
_entity_poly.entity_id
_entity_poly.type
_entity_poly.pdbx_seq_one_letter_code
_entity_poly.pdbx_strand_id
1 'polypeptide(L)' 'MNIIDIIEKKKTKQILTKEEIGFFIDGCVKKTIPDYQISALLMAIW' A
#
# COMPACT_ATOMS: atom_id res chain seq x y z
N MET A 1 -3.53 9.78 4.94
CA MET A 1 -3.64 8.53 4.16
C MET A 1 -2.70 7.54 4.82
N ASN A 2 -3.19 6.40 5.32
CA ASN A 2 -2.34 5.42 5.99
C ASN A 2 -2.16 4.19 5.09
N ILE A 3 -0.96 3.64 5.09
CA ILE A 3 -0.64 2.42 4.35
C ILE A 3 -1.42 1.20 4.87
N ILE A 4 -1.76 1.18 6.16
CA ILE A 4 -2.56 0.10 6.77
C ILE A 4 -3.94 0.03 6.11
N ASP A 5 -4.60 1.17 5.90
CA ASP A 5 -5.91 1.23 5.24
C ASP A 5 -5.83 0.68 3.81
N ILE A 6 -4.75 1.00 3.08
CA ILE A 6 -4.52 0.52 1.71
C ILE A 6 -4.30 -1.01 1.69
N ILE A 7 -3.54 -1.54 2.65
CA ILE A 7 -3.31 -2.98 2.80
C ILE A 7 -4.61 -3.70 3.12
N GLU A 8 -5.42 -3.18 4.04
CA GLU A 8 -6.71 -3.78 4.40
C GLU A 8 -7.70 -3.77 3.23
N LYS A 9 -7.73 -2.65 2.49
CA LYS A 9 -8.53 -2.51 1.27
C LYS A 9 -8.14 -3.56 0.24
N LYS A 10 -6.84 -3.78 0.03
CA LYS A 10 -6.38 -4.80 -0.91
C LYS A 10 -6.63 -6.23 -0.40
N LYS A 11 -6.42 -6.49 0.89
CA LYS A 11 -6.75 -7.76 1.56
C LYS A 11 -8.23 -8.12 1.43
N THR A 12 -9.12 -7.13 1.47
CA THR A 12 -10.57 -7.29 1.26
C THR A 12 -10.98 -7.29 -0.22
N LYS A 13 -10.02 -7.40 -1.15
CA LYS A 13 -10.21 -7.45 -2.61
C LYS A 13 -10.83 -6.18 -3.21
N GLN A 14 -10.78 -5.06 -2.51
CA GLN A 14 -11.23 -3.78 -3.05
C GLN A 14 -10.19 -3.20 -4.01
N ILE A 15 -10.68 -2.35 -4.93
CA ILE A 15 -9.85 -1.69 -5.93
C ILE A 15 -9.16 -0.47 -5.29
N LEU A 16 -7.86 -0.32 -5.56
CA LEU A 16 -7.11 0.85 -5.15
C LEU A 16 -7.32 1.99 -6.16
N THR A 17 -7.49 3.20 -5.66
CA THR A 17 -7.56 4.40 -6.49
C THR A 17 -6.16 4.82 -6.94
N LYS A 18 -6.09 5.67 -7.98
CA LYS A 18 -4.83 6.22 -8.48
C LYS A 18 -4.08 7.00 -7.39
N GLU A 19 -4.80 7.68 -6.51
CA GLU A 19 -4.22 8.43 -5.38
C GLU A 19 -3.61 7.49 -4.33
N GLU A 20 -4.28 6.37 -4.03
CA GLU A 20 -3.76 5.34 -3.10
C GLU A 20 -2.48 4.69 -3.63
N ILE A 21 -2.46 4.39 -4.91
CA ILE A 21 -1.27 3.85 -5.59
C ILE A 21 -0.15 4.90 -5.58
N GLY A 22 -0.48 6.17 -5.86
CA GLY A 22 0.49 7.28 -5.83
C GLY A 22 1.11 7.47 -4.46
N PHE A 23 0.31 7.42 -3.40
CA PHE A 23 0.79 7.49 -2.01
C PHE A 23 1.74 6.34 -1.69
N PHE A 24 1.41 5.10 -2.10
CA PHE A 24 2.28 3.95 -1.90
C PHE A 24 3.62 4.10 -2.61
N ILE A 25 3.61 4.51 -3.89
CA ILE A 25 4.83 4.70 -4.67
C ILE A 25 5.71 5.79 -4.07
N ASP A 26 5.13 6.95 -3.74
CA ASP A 26 5.85 8.06 -3.12
C ASP A 26 6.48 7.64 -1.78
N GLY A 27 5.72 6.90 -0.97
CA GLY A 27 6.19 6.41 0.31
C GLY A 27 7.31 5.36 0.21
N CYS A 28 7.27 4.50 -0.82
CA CYS A 28 8.35 3.57 -1.13
C CYS A 28 9.62 4.31 -1.58
N VAL A 29 9.51 5.28 -2.49
CA VAL A 29 10.65 6.04 -3.02
C VAL A 29 11.30 6.89 -1.94
N LYS A 30 10.50 7.55 -1.10
CA LYS A 30 10.99 8.40 0.00
C LYS A 30 11.39 7.61 1.25
N LYS A 31 11.24 6.28 1.24
CA LYS A 31 11.49 5.39 2.40
C LYS A 31 10.71 5.81 3.67
N THR A 32 9.54 6.41 3.49
CA THR A 32 8.65 6.76 4.61
C THR A 32 7.75 5.60 5.01
N ILE A 33 7.57 4.62 4.12
CA ILE A 33 6.90 3.35 4.39
C ILE A 33 7.96 2.29 4.71
N PRO A 34 7.96 1.70 5.92
CA PRO A 34 8.81 0.57 6.27
C PRO A 34 8.64 -0.64 5.34
N ASP A 35 9.74 -1.36 5.10
CA ASP A 35 9.80 -2.51 4.18
C ASP A 35 8.81 -3.63 4.52
N TYR A 36 8.48 -3.82 5.81
CA TYR A 36 7.50 -4.83 6.23
C TYR A 36 6.07 -4.48 5.77
N GLN A 37 5.73 -3.19 5.67
CA GLN A 37 4.41 -2.75 5.17
C GLN A 37 4.35 -2.86 3.64
N ILE A 38 5.47 -2.60 2.96
CA ILE A 38 5.61 -2.84 1.51
C ILE A 38 5.37 -4.32 1.21
N SER A 39 6.05 -5.20 1.95
CA SER A 39 5.90 -6.65 1.82
C SER A 39 4.46 -7.11 2.09
N ALA A 40 3.82 -6.55 3.13
CA ALA A 40 2.43 -6.86 3.45
C ALA A 40 1.46 -6.47 2.33
N LEU A 41 1.65 -5.31 1.69
CA LEU A 41 0.83 -4.90 0.55
C LEU A 41 1.04 -5.82 -0.65
N LEU A 42 2.30 -6.16 -0.97
CA LEU A 42 2.63 -7.07 -2.07
C LEU A 42 2.00 -8.46 -1.89
N MET A 43 2.01 -8.99 -0.66
CA MET A 43 1.31 -10.23 -0.32
C MET A 43 -0.21 -10.14 -0.45
N ALA A 44 -0.80 -8.97 -0.21
CA ALA A 44 -2.22 -8.74 -0.43
C ALA A 44 -2.59 -8.56 -1.92
N ILE A 45 -1.62 -8.24 -2.78
CA ILE A 45 -1.81 -8.10 -4.23
C ILE A 45 -1.74 -9.45 -4.95
N TRP A 46 -0.91 -10.38 -4.45
CA TRP A 46 -0.76 -11.75 -4.97
C TRP A 46 -2.06 -12.56 -4.85
#